data_AF-A0A0B7JL48-F1
#
_entry.id   AF-A0A0B7JL48-F1
#
_cell.length_a   1.000
_cell.length_b   1.000
_cell.length_c   1.000
_cell.angle_alpha   90.00
_cell.angle_beta   90.00
_cell.angle_gamma   90.00
#
_symmetry.space_group_name_H-M   'P 1'
#
loop_
_entity.id
_entity.type
_entity.pdbx_description
1 polymer ?
#
loop_
_entity_poly.entity_id
_entity_poly.type
_entity_poly.pdbx_seq_one_letter_code
_entity_poly.pdbx_strand_id
1 'polypeptide(L)'
;MCQSHDESGQYARPAYSDPFPWHLGAFDAHCHPTDTIASTASIRHMRTRALTIMATRSQDQHLVSQVSNELGVPNSESLAKQSSTPDGLVIPAFGWHPWFSHQLYDDSASSPTYPSDETDGPEERKQKHYSAVLAPSTITPDFLASLPTPTPISQFISSTRSFLQSHPSALAVNLSTETASAKSIQVIREVPDDRLLVESDLHVAGEQMDAALEAMYRKVCEIKGWSLEDGVVRIRKNFEAFIFG
;
A
#
# COMPACT_ATOMS: atom_id res chain seq x y z
N MET A 1 5.02 -30.75 -5.11
CA MET A 1 4.63 -30.57 -6.52
C MET A 1 4.13 -29.14 -6.66
N CYS A 2 4.99 -28.24 -7.11
CA CYS A 2 4.60 -26.86 -7.41
C CYS A 2 3.75 -26.89 -8.67
N GLN A 3 2.47 -26.58 -8.57
CA GLN A 3 1.66 -26.27 -9.73
C GLN A 3 2.07 -24.86 -10.16
N SER A 4 2.68 -24.78 -11.34
CA SER A 4 2.83 -23.54 -12.10
C SER A 4 1.44 -22.99 -12.37
N HIS A 5 1.05 -21.92 -11.66
CA HIS A 5 -0.08 -21.12 -12.07
C HIS A 5 0.32 -20.36 -13.34
N ASP A 6 -0.31 -20.72 -14.45
CA ASP A 6 -0.30 -19.97 -15.70
C ASP A 6 -0.90 -18.58 -15.45
N GLU A 7 -0.05 -17.56 -15.25
CA GLU A 7 -0.45 -16.15 -15.27
C GLU A 7 -0.59 -15.65 -16.71
N SER A 8 -1.55 -16.22 -17.45
CA SER A 8 -1.98 -15.72 -18.77
C SER A 8 -3.45 -15.33 -18.79
N GLY A 9 -4.00 -14.95 -17.63
CA GLY A 9 -5.27 -14.24 -17.55
C GLY A 9 -5.09 -12.81 -18.05
N GLN A 10 -5.22 -12.58 -19.36
CA GLN A 10 -5.51 -11.26 -19.89
C GLN A 10 -6.79 -10.76 -19.21
N TYR A 11 -6.67 -9.91 -18.19
CA TYR A 11 -7.77 -9.09 -17.72
C TYR A 11 -8.19 -8.21 -18.90
N ALA A 12 -9.17 -8.67 -19.66
CA ALA A 12 -9.72 -7.93 -20.77
C ALA A 12 -10.21 -6.58 -20.23
N ARG A 13 -9.56 -5.50 -20.66
CA ARG A 13 -9.90 -4.14 -20.25
C ARG A 13 -11.40 -3.94 -20.48
N PRO A 14 -12.18 -3.54 -19.47
CA PRO A 14 -13.58 -3.20 -19.68
C PRO A 14 -13.66 -2.10 -20.73
N ALA A 15 -14.38 -2.35 -21.83
CA ALA A 15 -14.56 -1.37 -22.88
C ALA A 15 -15.65 -0.38 -22.43
N TYR A 16 -15.25 0.83 -22.07
CA TYR A 16 -16.18 1.92 -21.74
C TYR A 16 -16.50 2.73 -23.00
N SER A 17 -17.75 3.19 -23.11
CA SER A 17 -18.24 3.98 -24.26
C SER A 17 -17.66 5.39 -24.33
N ASP A 18 -17.29 5.94 -23.17
CA ASP A 18 -16.79 7.29 -22.97
C ASP A 18 -15.35 7.26 -22.43
N PRO A 19 -14.46 8.18 -22.84
CA PRO A 19 -13.09 8.22 -22.36
C PRO A 19 -13.01 8.65 -20.89
N PHE A 20 -12.11 8.05 -20.11
CA PHE A 20 -11.86 8.49 -18.74
C PHE A 20 -11.12 9.83 -18.69
N PRO A 21 -11.52 10.79 -17.83
CA PRO A 21 -10.97 12.15 -17.82
C PRO A 21 -9.67 12.24 -17.02
N TRP A 22 -8.62 11.52 -17.45
CA TRP A 22 -7.30 11.48 -16.79
C TRP A 22 -6.68 12.87 -16.57
N HIS A 23 -6.99 13.82 -17.45
CA HIS A 23 -6.53 15.22 -17.35
C HIS A 23 -7.00 15.95 -16.08
N LEU A 24 -8.07 15.47 -15.43
CA LEU A 24 -8.55 16.03 -14.16
C LEU A 24 -7.70 15.57 -12.96
N GLY A 25 -6.89 14.52 -13.14
CA GLY A 25 -5.99 13.95 -12.15
C GLY A 25 -6.66 12.87 -11.31
N ALA A 26 -6.51 11.61 -11.73
CA ALA A 26 -6.85 10.45 -10.91
C ALA A 26 -5.67 10.06 -10.02
N PHE A 27 -5.95 9.62 -8.81
CA PHE A 27 -4.97 9.28 -7.79
C PHE A 27 -5.15 7.84 -7.34
N ASP A 28 -4.04 7.18 -7.02
CA ASP A 28 -4.04 5.89 -6.36
C ASP A 28 -3.73 6.09 -4.87
N ALA A 29 -4.71 5.83 -4.01
CA ALA A 29 -4.59 6.00 -2.57
C ALA A 29 -3.62 5.03 -1.92
N HIS A 30 -3.36 3.88 -2.57
CA HIS A 30 -2.47 2.85 -2.04
C HIS A 30 -2.15 1.77 -3.09
N CYS A 31 -0.87 1.49 -3.28
CA CYS A 31 -0.42 0.35 -4.07
C CYS A 31 1.00 -0.12 -3.69
N HIS A 32 1.42 -1.25 -4.29
CA HIS A 32 2.63 -1.97 -3.93
C HIS A 32 3.63 -2.16 -5.10
N PRO A 33 3.93 -1.15 -5.94
CA PRO A 33 4.72 -1.35 -7.15
C PRO A 33 6.18 -1.76 -6.88
N THR A 34 6.67 -1.57 -5.64
CA THR A 34 8.02 -2.00 -5.23
C THR A 34 8.15 -3.51 -5.08
N ASP A 35 7.04 -4.24 -4.97
CA ASP A 35 7.04 -5.71 -4.94
C ASP A 35 7.51 -6.28 -6.28
N THR A 36 7.28 -5.56 -7.38
CA THR A 36 7.85 -5.83 -8.70
C THR A 36 8.70 -4.66 -9.15
N ILE A 37 9.91 -4.55 -8.61
CA ILE A 37 10.78 -3.37 -8.79
C ILE A 37 11.01 -2.98 -10.26
N ALA A 38 11.06 -3.97 -11.17
CA ALA A 38 11.20 -3.72 -12.61
C ALA A 38 10.05 -2.91 -13.21
N SER A 39 8.86 -2.98 -12.63
CA SER A 39 7.67 -2.24 -13.08
C SER A 39 7.68 -0.76 -12.67
N THR A 40 8.49 -0.37 -11.67
CA THR A 40 8.50 1.01 -11.15
C THR A 40 8.97 2.03 -12.19
N ALA A 41 9.75 1.62 -13.20
CA ALA A 41 10.09 2.45 -14.35
C ALA A 41 8.84 2.92 -15.13
N SER A 42 7.78 2.12 -15.15
CA SER A 42 6.51 2.42 -15.83
C SER A 42 5.72 3.54 -15.16
N ILE A 43 6.01 3.89 -13.89
CA ILE A 43 5.29 4.94 -13.15
C ILE A 43 5.29 6.26 -13.93
N ARG A 44 6.42 6.61 -14.58
CA ARG A 44 6.55 7.84 -15.39
C ARG A 44 5.64 7.87 -16.62
N HIS A 45 5.12 6.72 -17.04
CA HIS A 45 4.31 6.55 -18.24
C HIS A 45 2.84 6.24 -17.92
N MET A 46 2.50 6.11 -16.63
CA MET A 46 1.12 5.95 -16.20
C MET A 46 0.32 7.22 -16.43
N ARG A 47 -1.00 7.05 -16.60
CA ARG A 47 -1.96 8.16 -16.76
C ARG A 47 -2.42 8.70 -15.41
N THR A 48 -2.27 7.91 -14.36
CA THR A 48 -2.49 8.29 -12.96
C THR A 48 -1.61 9.50 -12.59
N ARG A 49 -2.19 10.49 -11.90
CA ARG A 49 -1.52 11.74 -11.55
C ARG A 49 -0.48 11.54 -10.45
N ALA A 50 -0.83 10.79 -9.41
CA ALA A 50 0.09 10.36 -8.37
C ALA A 50 -0.43 9.11 -7.66
N LEU A 51 0.48 8.36 -7.08
CA LEU A 51 0.21 7.13 -6.35
C LEU A 51 0.91 7.15 -5.00
N THR A 52 0.19 6.68 -3.97
CA THR A 52 0.79 6.40 -2.67
C THR A 52 1.33 4.98 -2.68
N ILE A 53 2.64 4.81 -2.50
CA ILE A 53 3.29 3.51 -2.55
C ILE A 53 3.71 3.03 -1.17
N MET A 54 3.46 1.76 -0.89
CA MET A 54 3.93 1.09 0.32
C MET A 54 4.61 -0.21 -0.06
N ALA A 55 5.57 -0.68 0.74
CA ALA A 55 6.09 -2.03 0.59
C ALA A 55 5.19 -3.03 1.32
N THR A 56 4.85 -4.14 0.67
CA THR A 56 4.10 -5.22 1.32
C THR A 56 4.91 -5.85 2.45
N ARG A 57 6.22 -6.00 2.22
CA ARG A 57 7.15 -6.61 3.16
C ARG A 57 8.01 -5.55 3.83
N SER A 58 8.36 -5.80 5.09
CA SER A 58 9.13 -4.87 5.89
C SER A 58 10.55 -4.65 5.38
N GLN A 59 11.20 -5.69 4.87
CA GLN A 59 12.54 -5.56 4.29
C GLN A 59 12.58 -4.64 3.06
N ASP A 60 11.44 -4.44 2.39
CA ASP A 60 11.37 -3.72 1.11
C ASP A 60 11.02 -2.24 1.29
N GLN A 61 10.87 -1.75 2.53
CA GLN A 61 10.62 -0.33 2.83
C GLN A 61 11.70 0.60 2.27
N HIS A 62 12.95 0.11 2.16
CA HIS A 62 14.04 0.87 1.54
C HIS A 62 13.82 1.11 0.04
N LEU A 63 13.12 0.21 -0.66
CA LEU A 63 12.77 0.37 -2.07
C LEU A 63 11.73 1.49 -2.26
N VAL A 64 10.77 1.61 -1.33
CA VAL A 64 9.82 2.74 -1.32
C VAL A 64 10.56 4.07 -1.20
N SER A 65 11.55 4.14 -0.29
CA SER A 65 12.38 5.35 -0.16
C SER A 65 13.19 5.61 -1.44
N GLN A 66 13.78 4.59 -2.07
CA GLN A 66 14.54 4.76 -3.31
C GLN A 66 13.66 5.33 -4.44
N VAL A 67 12.49 4.73 -4.68
CA VAL A 67 11.54 5.20 -5.71
C VAL A 67 11.05 6.61 -5.39
N SER A 68 10.83 6.93 -4.12
CA SER A 68 10.38 8.26 -3.68
C SER A 68 11.46 9.33 -3.81
N ASN A 69 12.74 8.98 -3.68
CA ASN A 69 13.83 9.91 -3.96
C ASN A 69 13.89 10.29 -5.45
N GLU A 70 13.47 9.39 -6.35
CA GLU A 70 13.49 9.63 -7.80
C GLU A 70 12.20 10.27 -8.34
N LEU A 71 11.05 9.95 -7.73
CA LEU A 71 9.72 10.28 -8.25
C LEU A 71 8.82 10.99 -7.25
N GLY A 72 9.34 11.32 -6.07
CA GLY A 72 8.58 11.88 -4.96
C GLY A 72 7.93 13.22 -5.30
N VAL A 73 6.69 13.40 -4.86
CA VAL A 73 6.02 14.70 -4.89
C VAL A 73 6.65 15.58 -3.80
N PRO A 74 7.19 16.76 -4.14
CA PRO A 74 7.95 17.57 -3.18
C PRO A 74 7.06 18.34 -2.19
N ASN A 75 5.86 18.75 -2.61
CA ASN A 75 4.92 19.53 -1.80
C ASN A 75 3.50 19.48 -2.42
N SER A 76 2.53 20.03 -1.68
CA SER A 76 1.12 20.06 -2.09
C SER A 76 0.89 20.88 -3.35
N GLU A 77 1.62 21.99 -3.54
CA GLU A 77 1.49 22.83 -4.73
C GLU A 77 1.91 22.08 -5.99
N SER A 78 2.99 21.30 -5.92
CA SER A 78 3.44 20.45 -7.02
C SER A 78 2.45 19.34 -7.32
N LEU A 79 1.71 18.82 -6.34
CA LEU A 79 0.62 17.86 -6.59
C LEU A 79 -0.57 18.52 -7.30
N ALA A 80 -0.98 19.70 -6.82
CA ALA A 80 -2.16 20.42 -7.29
C ALA A 80 -2.00 21.00 -8.71
N LYS A 81 -0.76 21.32 -9.12
CA LYS A 81 -0.47 21.82 -10.47
C LYS A 81 -0.91 20.81 -11.54
N GLN A 82 -1.81 21.24 -12.42
CA GLN A 82 -2.09 20.56 -13.68
C GLN A 82 -1.02 20.95 -14.70
N SER A 83 0.08 20.21 -14.72
CA SER A 83 1.18 20.35 -15.68
C SER A 83 1.23 19.11 -16.57
N SER A 84 1.62 19.29 -17.84
CA SER A 84 1.92 18.16 -18.74
C SER A 84 3.14 17.36 -18.28
N THR A 85 4.03 17.96 -17.47
CA THR A 85 5.17 17.31 -16.82
C THR A 85 5.10 17.56 -15.31
N PRO A 86 4.64 16.57 -14.53
CA PRO A 86 4.58 16.69 -13.08
C PRO A 86 5.96 16.76 -12.43
N ASP A 87 6.10 17.57 -11.37
CA ASP A 87 7.33 17.65 -10.56
C ASP A 87 7.58 16.39 -9.70
N GLY A 88 6.57 15.51 -9.61
CA GLY A 88 6.60 14.25 -8.87
C GLY A 88 5.29 13.48 -9.05
N LEU A 89 5.36 12.16 -8.83
CA LEU A 89 4.31 11.18 -9.07
C LEU A 89 4.07 10.24 -7.88
N VAL A 90 5.00 10.20 -6.92
CA VAL A 90 4.99 9.21 -5.83
C VAL A 90 4.85 9.90 -4.49
N ILE A 91 3.98 9.34 -3.65
CA ILE A 91 3.90 9.64 -2.23
C ILE A 91 4.32 8.37 -1.49
N PRO A 92 5.43 8.37 -0.73
CA PRO A 92 5.77 7.21 0.07
C PRO A 92 4.80 7.02 1.23
N ALA A 93 4.42 5.79 1.52
CA ALA A 93 3.82 5.38 2.76
C ALA A 93 4.68 4.31 3.43
N PHE A 94 5.07 4.57 4.69
CA PHE A 94 5.92 3.67 5.47
C PHE A 94 5.13 3.06 6.61
N GLY A 95 5.21 1.75 6.77
CA GLY A 95 4.37 1.04 7.72
C GLY A 95 4.70 -0.44 7.81
N TRP A 96 3.94 -1.14 8.63
CA TRP A 96 4.04 -2.59 8.73
C TRP A 96 2.68 -3.20 8.44
N HIS A 97 2.63 -4.05 7.43
CA HIS A 97 1.40 -4.70 7.06
C HIS A 97 0.93 -5.64 8.19
N PRO A 98 -0.35 -5.58 8.66
CA PRO A 98 -0.80 -6.35 9.81
C PRO A 98 -0.66 -7.86 9.68
N TRP A 99 -0.73 -8.39 8.45
CA TRP A 99 -0.42 -9.79 8.13
C TRP A 99 0.97 -10.24 8.62
N PHE A 100 1.95 -9.34 8.66
CA PHE A 100 3.30 -9.61 9.15
C PHE A 100 3.53 -9.19 10.61
N SER A 101 2.50 -8.77 11.35
CA SER A 101 2.64 -8.35 12.76
C SER A 101 3.29 -9.41 13.65
N HIS A 102 3.11 -10.70 13.31
CA HIS A 102 3.76 -11.83 13.97
C HIS A 102 5.30 -11.82 13.86
N GLN A 103 5.89 -10.96 13.04
CA GLN A 103 7.34 -10.76 12.95
C GLN A 103 7.84 -9.64 13.87
N LEU A 104 6.96 -8.97 14.60
CA LEU A 104 7.30 -7.93 15.57
C LEU A 104 7.16 -8.46 16.99
N TYR A 105 8.02 -8.00 17.89
CA TYR A 105 7.86 -8.23 19.33
C TYR A 105 7.95 -6.94 20.13
N ASP A 106 7.17 -6.85 21.21
CA ASP A 106 7.23 -5.72 22.14
C ASP A 106 8.45 -5.88 23.05
N ASP A 107 9.50 -5.14 22.75
CA ASP A 107 10.75 -5.10 23.50
C ASP A 107 10.67 -4.23 24.76
N SER A 108 9.56 -3.51 24.97
CA SER A 108 9.28 -2.77 26.21
C SER A 108 8.49 -3.59 27.24
N ALA A 109 7.95 -4.75 26.82
CA ALA A 109 7.19 -5.63 27.69
C ALA A 109 8.07 -6.17 28.83
N SER A 110 7.47 -6.38 30.01
CA SER A 110 8.17 -7.01 31.15
C SER A 110 8.66 -8.42 30.87
N SER A 111 8.03 -9.13 29.91
CA SER A 111 8.41 -10.44 29.43
C SER A 111 8.26 -10.49 27.90
N PRO A 112 9.23 -9.97 27.13
CA PRO A 112 9.19 -9.99 25.68
C PRO A 112 9.15 -11.42 25.15
N THR A 113 8.47 -11.64 24.03
CA THR A 113 8.42 -12.96 23.38
C THR A 113 9.72 -13.31 22.65
N TYR A 114 10.61 -12.33 22.42
CA TYR A 114 11.96 -12.51 21.88
C TYR A 114 13.00 -11.73 22.75
N PRO A 115 13.34 -12.22 23.95
CA PRO A 115 14.24 -11.51 24.87
C PRO A 115 15.70 -11.51 24.38
N SER A 116 16.47 -10.45 24.65
CA SER A 116 17.90 -10.39 24.29
C SER A 116 18.80 -11.19 25.25
N ASP A 117 18.38 -11.34 26.51
CA ASP A 117 19.22 -11.73 27.64
C ASP A 117 19.00 -13.17 28.12
N GLU A 118 18.44 -14.04 27.29
CA GLU A 118 18.27 -15.46 27.64
C GLU A 118 19.54 -16.29 27.32
N THR A 119 19.71 -17.37 28.07
CA THR A 119 20.74 -18.41 27.83
C THR A 119 20.60 -19.11 26.48
N ASP A 120 19.47 -18.91 25.82
CA ASP A 120 19.02 -19.63 24.64
C ASP A 120 19.59 -19.03 23.36
N GLY A 121 19.86 -19.89 22.38
CA GLY A 121 20.38 -19.48 21.09
C GLY A 121 19.39 -18.60 20.30
N PRO A 122 19.85 -17.80 19.32
CA PRO A 122 18.97 -16.97 18.49
C PRO A 122 17.80 -17.74 17.84
N GLU A 123 18.03 -18.99 17.42
CA GLU A 123 17.00 -19.85 16.80
C GLU A 123 15.97 -20.36 17.83
N GLU A 124 16.40 -20.70 19.05
CA GLU A 124 15.48 -21.11 20.12
C GLU A 124 14.58 -19.96 20.54
N ARG A 125 15.14 -18.75 20.68
CA ARG A 125 14.37 -17.54 20.97
C ARG A 125 13.37 -17.22 19.86
N LYS A 126 13.77 -17.43 18.60
CA LYS A 126 12.91 -17.24 17.43
C LYS A 126 11.75 -18.24 17.43
N GLN A 127 12.04 -19.50 17.77
CA GLN A 127 11.02 -20.53 17.91
C GLN A 127 10.04 -20.22 19.04
N LYS A 128 10.52 -19.75 20.20
CA LYS A 128 9.67 -19.29 21.32
C LYS A 128 8.73 -18.17 20.88
N HIS A 129 9.27 -17.14 20.22
CA HIS A 129 8.47 -16.03 19.73
C HIS A 129 7.34 -16.48 18.81
N TYR A 130 7.68 -17.17 17.71
CA TYR A 130 6.68 -17.56 16.72
C TYR A 130 5.67 -18.59 17.26
N SER A 131 6.08 -19.48 18.16
CA SER A 131 5.16 -20.41 18.83
C SER A 131 4.16 -19.69 19.73
N ALA A 132 4.52 -18.53 20.29
CA ALA A 132 3.65 -17.74 21.15
C ALA A 132 2.63 -16.90 20.37
N VAL A 133 2.96 -16.48 19.14
CA VAL A 133 2.15 -15.51 18.37
C VAL A 133 1.43 -16.11 17.16
N LEU A 134 1.79 -17.30 16.70
CA LEU A 134 1.13 -17.98 15.58
C LEU A 134 0.17 -19.07 16.05
N ALA A 135 -0.93 -19.24 15.32
CA ALA A 135 -1.89 -20.31 15.50
C ALA A 135 -2.10 -21.07 14.16
N PRO A 136 -2.34 -22.39 14.18
CA PRO A 136 -2.40 -23.26 15.36
C PRO A 136 -1.01 -23.58 15.93
N SER A 137 -0.93 -24.03 17.18
CA SER A 137 0.34 -24.34 17.86
C SER A 137 1.09 -25.55 17.27
N THR A 138 0.52 -26.24 16.28
CA THR A 138 1.07 -27.42 15.61
C THR A 138 1.91 -27.05 14.38
N ILE A 139 2.52 -25.86 14.36
CA ILE A 139 3.42 -25.43 13.29
C ILE A 139 4.73 -26.21 13.39
N THR A 140 5.24 -26.68 12.26
CA THR A 140 6.45 -27.51 12.23
C THR A 140 7.69 -26.66 12.58
N PRO A 141 8.69 -27.24 13.26
CA PRO A 141 9.96 -26.55 13.54
C PRO A 141 10.63 -26.00 12.27
N ASP A 142 10.57 -26.74 11.16
CA ASP A 142 11.11 -26.31 9.87
C ASP A 142 10.45 -25.03 9.34
N PHE A 143 9.13 -24.89 9.52
CA PHE A 143 8.44 -23.66 9.14
C PHE A 143 8.86 -22.49 10.03
N LEU A 144 8.93 -22.70 11.36
CA LEU A 144 9.37 -21.64 12.29
C LEU A 144 10.81 -21.19 12.00
N ALA A 145 11.69 -22.12 11.62
CA ALA A 145 13.05 -21.82 11.20
C ALA A 145 13.09 -21.01 9.90
N SER A 146 12.12 -21.20 8.99
CA SER A 146 12.04 -20.47 7.72
C SER A 146 11.57 -19.01 7.84
N LEU A 147 10.92 -18.66 8.95
CA LEU A 147 10.48 -17.28 9.22
C LEU A 147 11.69 -16.35 9.46
N PRO A 148 11.57 -15.03 9.29
CA PRO A 148 12.68 -14.10 9.56
C PRO A 148 13.02 -14.01 11.06
N THR A 149 14.06 -13.25 11.42
CA THR A 149 14.29 -12.91 12.83
C THR A 149 13.26 -11.84 13.25
N PRO A 150 12.58 -11.99 14.41
CA PRO A 150 11.64 -10.98 14.90
C PRO A 150 12.31 -9.61 15.09
N THR A 151 11.60 -8.54 14.73
CA THR A 151 12.08 -7.15 14.85
C THR A 151 11.45 -6.47 16.07
N PRO A 152 12.22 -5.76 16.90
CA PRO A 152 11.64 -5.04 18.04
C PRO A 152 10.77 -3.88 17.57
N ILE A 153 9.63 -3.66 18.25
CA ILE A 153 8.71 -2.55 17.95
C ILE A 153 9.43 -1.20 18.06
N SER A 154 10.32 -1.03 19.03
CA SER A 154 11.09 0.22 19.17
C SER A 154 11.94 0.54 17.94
N GLN A 155 12.59 -0.47 17.34
CA GLN A 155 13.37 -0.32 16.12
C GLN A 155 12.48 0.01 14.92
N PHE A 156 11.34 -0.69 14.79
CA PHE A 156 10.35 -0.36 13.75
C PHE A 156 9.88 1.09 13.86
N ILE A 157 9.47 1.53 15.05
CA ILE A 157 9.04 2.92 15.30
C ILE A 157 10.14 3.92 14.96
N SER A 158 11.39 3.64 15.36
CA SER A 158 12.54 4.50 15.06
C SER A 158 12.79 4.62 13.56
N SER A 159 12.78 3.50 12.82
CA SER A 159 12.96 3.49 11.37
C SER A 159 11.82 4.20 10.64
N THR A 160 10.56 3.92 10.99
CA THR A 160 9.40 4.61 10.42
C THR A 160 9.46 6.11 10.70
N ARG A 161 9.84 6.53 11.92
CA ARG A 161 10.02 7.96 12.23
C ARG A 161 11.09 8.60 11.36
N SER A 162 12.23 7.93 11.16
CA SER A 162 13.30 8.41 10.27
C SER A 162 12.79 8.61 8.84
N PHE A 163 12.03 7.64 8.30
CA PHE A 163 11.44 7.74 6.97
C PHE A 163 10.40 8.86 6.85
N LEU A 164 9.52 9.03 7.85
CA LEU A 164 8.53 10.12 7.85
C LEU A 164 9.18 11.50 7.98
N GLN A 165 10.29 11.61 8.72
CA GLN A 165 11.04 12.87 8.83
C GLN A 165 11.76 13.24 7.53
N SER A 166 12.27 12.25 6.80
CA SER A 166 12.94 12.48 5.51
C SER A 166 11.98 12.69 4.34
N HIS A 167 10.71 12.31 4.49
CA HIS A 167 9.68 12.47 3.47
C HIS A 167 8.44 13.19 4.05
N PRO A 168 8.42 14.54 4.06
CA PRO A 168 7.37 15.33 4.72
C PRO A 168 5.94 15.10 4.21
N SER A 169 5.78 14.55 3.00
CA SER A 169 4.49 14.17 2.42
C SER A 169 4.09 12.72 2.71
N ALA A 170 4.89 11.98 3.47
CA ALA A 170 4.68 10.56 3.66
C ALA A 170 3.52 10.27 4.62
N LEU A 171 2.77 9.22 4.31
CA LEU A 171 1.68 8.74 5.14
C LEU A 171 2.07 7.51 5.95
N ALA A 172 1.38 7.31 7.08
CA ALA A 172 1.32 6.01 7.75
C ALA A 172 -0.04 5.38 7.41
N VAL A 173 -0.02 4.34 6.57
CA VAL A 173 -1.23 3.63 6.14
C VAL A 173 -1.31 2.29 6.86
N ASN A 174 -2.47 1.98 7.42
CA ASN A 174 -2.84 0.62 7.75
C ASN A 174 -4.36 0.49 7.75
N LEU A 175 -4.88 -0.46 6.96
CA LEU A 175 -6.03 -1.34 7.24
C LEU A 175 -6.45 -2.06 5.94
N SER A 176 -6.46 -3.39 5.94
CA SER A 176 -6.98 -4.25 4.86
C SER A 176 -7.97 -5.27 5.42
N THR A 177 -9.03 -5.63 4.69
CA THR A 177 -9.58 -7.02 4.60
C THR A 177 -10.64 -7.19 3.50
N GLU A 178 -10.70 -8.42 2.96
CA GLU A 178 -11.32 -8.89 1.71
C GLU A 178 -12.84 -9.19 1.73
N THR A 179 -13.60 -8.85 2.77
CA THR A 179 -14.94 -9.45 2.97
C THR A 179 -16.13 -8.61 2.49
N ALA A 180 -16.16 -8.13 1.24
CA ALA A 180 -17.28 -7.29 0.83
C ALA A 180 -17.50 -7.18 -0.70
N SER A 181 -18.49 -7.90 -1.24
CA SER A 181 -19.06 -7.58 -2.56
C SER A 181 -20.37 -6.81 -2.42
N ALA A 182 -21.36 -7.35 -1.68
CA ALA A 182 -22.61 -6.63 -1.37
C ALA A 182 -22.43 -5.54 -0.30
N LYS A 183 -21.62 -5.83 0.74
CA LYS A 183 -21.29 -4.86 1.79
C LYS A 183 -20.52 -3.66 1.24
N SER A 184 -19.70 -3.84 0.21
CA SER A 184 -18.89 -2.75 -0.39
C SER A 184 -19.76 -1.71 -1.05
N ILE A 185 -20.84 -2.10 -1.75
CA ILE A 185 -21.76 -1.13 -2.36
C ILE A 185 -22.45 -0.28 -1.29
N GLN A 186 -22.92 -0.92 -0.20
CA GLN A 186 -23.55 -0.20 0.90
C GLN A 186 -22.56 0.74 1.59
N VAL A 187 -21.33 0.27 1.89
CA VAL A 187 -20.28 1.11 2.47
C VAL A 187 -19.97 2.30 1.57
N ILE A 188 -19.77 2.09 0.26
CA ILE A 188 -19.52 3.18 -0.68
C ILE A 188 -20.67 4.19 -0.67
N ARG A 189 -21.93 3.75 -0.61
CA ARG A 189 -23.07 4.69 -0.51
C ARG A 189 -23.02 5.55 0.75
N GLU A 190 -22.77 4.93 1.90
CA GLU A 190 -22.83 5.58 3.22
C GLU A 190 -21.59 6.42 3.56
N VAL A 191 -20.42 6.13 2.99
CA VAL A 191 -19.20 6.93 3.22
C VAL A 191 -19.42 8.37 2.77
N PRO A 192 -19.18 9.41 3.59
CA PRO A 192 -19.32 10.80 3.18
C PRO A 192 -18.53 11.12 1.90
N ASP A 193 -19.09 11.96 1.05
CA ASP A 193 -18.51 12.31 -0.27
C ASP A 193 -17.08 12.87 -0.17
N ASP A 194 -16.74 13.54 0.94
CA ASP A 194 -15.45 14.16 1.24
C ASP A 194 -14.44 13.22 1.92
N ARG A 195 -14.81 11.95 2.13
CA ARG A 195 -14.00 10.94 2.83
C ARG A 195 -13.66 9.72 1.98
N LEU A 196 -14.05 9.72 0.71
CA LEU A 196 -13.85 8.59 -0.20
C LEU A 196 -12.54 8.74 -0.96
N LEU A 197 -11.71 7.70 -0.90
CA LEU A 197 -10.49 7.51 -1.70
C LEU A 197 -10.63 6.25 -2.56
N VAL A 198 -9.79 6.14 -3.59
CA VAL A 198 -9.74 4.99 -4.51
C VAL A 198 -8.31 4.50 -4.60
N GLU A 199 -8.15 3.18 -4.55
CA GLU A 199 -6.85 2.51 -4.68
C GLU A 199 -6.91 1.36 -5.68
N SER A 200 -5.75 0.97 -6.20
CA SER A 200 -5.61 -0.25 -6.99
C SER A 200 -5.19 -1.46 -6.14
N ASP A 201 -4.38 -1.22 -5.10
CA ASP A 201 -3.70 -2.24 -4.29
C ASP A 201 -2.88 -3.26 -5.11
N LEU A 202 -2.40 -2.85 -6.30
CA LEU A 202 -1.64 -3.73 -7.19
C LEU A 202 -0.13 -3.66 -6.97
N HIS A 203 0.52 -4.80 -7.19
CA HIS A 203 1.97 -5.00 -7.02
C HIS A 203 2.81 -4.65 -8.27
N VAL A 204 2.17 -4.24 -9.38
CA VAL A 204 2.80 -3.95 -10.68
C VAL A 204 2.29 -2.62 -11.21
N ALA A 205 3.20 -1.65 -11.38
CA ALA A 205 2.88 -0.38 -12.04
C ALA A 205 2.73 -0.55 -13.56
N GLY A 206 1.84 0.25 -14.17
CA GLY A 206 1.61 0.26 -15.61
C GLY A 206 0.13 0.21 -16.00
N GLU A 207 -0.15 -0.23 -17.22
CA GLU A 207 -1.50 -0.16 -17.82
C GLU A 207 -2.57 -0.92 -17.02
N GLN A 208 -2.20 -2.04 -16.39
CA GLN A 208 -3.12 -2.80 -15.55
C GLN A 208 -3.58 -2.00 -14.33
N MET A 209 -2.67 -1.23 -13.72
CA MET A 209 -2.98 -0.37 -12.58
C MET A 209 -3.88 0.80 -13.00
N ASP A 210 -3.57 1.46 -14.12
CA ASP A 210 -4.45 2.50 -14.68
C ASP A 210 -5.86 1.93 -15.01
N ALA A 211 -5.94 0.72 -15.56
CA ALA A 211 -7.22 0.08 -15.87
C ALA A 211 -8.03 -0.28 -14.62
N ALA A 212 -7.37 -0.75 -13.56
CA ALA A 212 -7.99 -1.05 -12.27
C ALA A 212 -8.54 0.24 -11.62
N LEU A 213 -7.76 1.32 -11.64
CA LEU A 213 -8.19 2.63 -11.13
C LEU A 213 -9.38 3.16 -11.92
N GLU A 214 -9.32 3.15 -13.26
CA GLU A 214 -10.45 3.58 -14.10
C GLU A 214 -11.73 2.81 -13.75
N ALA A 215 -11.63 1.48 -13.58
CA ALA A 215 -12.78 0.66 -13.20
C ALA A 215 -13.33 1.02 -11.82
N MET A 216 -12.46 1.25 -10.83
CA MET A 216 -12.88 1.60 -9.47
C MET A 216 -13.51 2.98 -9.41
N TYR A 217 -12.91 4.00 -10.04
CA TYR A 217 -13.49 5.35 -10.13
C TYR A 217 -14.88 5.32 -10.77
N ARG A 218 -15.04 4.62 -11.90
CA ARG A 218 -16.34 4.48 -12.56
C ARG A 218 -17.35 3.77 -11.66
N LYS A 219 -16.93 2.73 -10.94
CA LYS A 219 -17.82 2.01 -10.03
C LYS A 219 -18.28 2.87 -8.87
N VAL A 220 -17.38 3.67 -8.28
CA VAL A 220 -17.73 4.64 -7.24
C VAL A 220 -18.72 5.68 -7.79
N CYS A 221 -18.45 6.26 -8.96
CA CYS A 221 -19.34 7.24 -9.58
C CYS A 221 -20.75 6.67 -9.84
N GLU A 222 -20.83 5.44 -10.36
CA GLU A 222 -22.10 4.72 -10.57
C GLU A 222 -22.87 4.56 -9.23
N ILE A 223 -22.19 4.12 -8.17
CA ILE A 223 -22.82 3.88 -6.86
C ILE A 223 -23.29 5.18 -6.21
N LYS A 224 -22.51 6.25 -6.35
CA LYS A 224 -22.78 7.58 -5.79
C LYS A 224 -23.72 8.43 -6.63
N GLY A 225 -23.99 8.03 -7.87
CA GLY A 225 -24.76 8.84 -8.82
C GLY A 225 -24.03 10.11 -9.28
N TRP A 226 -22.69 10.12 -9.25
CA TRP A 226 -21.90 11.23 -9.75
C TRP A 226 -21.64 11.09 -11.25
N SER A 227 -21.51 12.21 -11.95
CA SER A 227 -20.85 12.18 -13.26
C SER A 227 -19.39 11.75 -13.08
N LEU A 228 -18.79 11.15 -14.12
CA LEU A 228 -17.41 10.69 -14.02
C LEU A 228 -16.42 11.85 -13.80
N GLU A 229 -16.64 13.00 -14.44
CA GLU A 229 -15.81 14.19 -14.25
C GLU A 229 -15.92 14.72 -12.81
N ASP A 230 -17.15 14.85 -12.28
CA ASP A 230 -17.37 15.29 -10.91
C ASP A 230 -16.74 14.33 -9.90
N GLY A 231 -16.86 13.03 -10.13
CA GLY A 231 -16.28 12.00 -9.27
C GLY A 231 -14.76 12.06 -9.23
N VAL A 232 -14.11 12.24 -10.37
CA VAL A 232 -12.64 12.40 -10.43
C VAL A 232 -12.20 13.64 -9.67
N VAL A 233 -12.87 14.79 -9.86
CA VAL A 233 -12.55 16.04 -9.15
C VAL A 233 -12.77 15.90 -7.64
N ARG A 234 -13.84 15.22 -7.20
CA ARG A 234 -14.13 14.99 -5.78
C ARG A 234 -13.07 14.13 -5.12
N ILE A 235 -12.79 12.96 -5.69
CA ILE A 235 -11.80 12.03 -5.13
C ILE A 235 -10.41 12.66 -5.12
N ARG A 236 -10.06 13.45 -6.14
CA ARG A 236 -8.84 14.27 -6.14
C ARG A 236 -8.77 15.19 -4.92
N LYS A 237 -9.82 15.98 -4.65
CA LYS A 237 -9.85 16.89 -3.49
C LYS A 237 -9.73 16.12 -2.18
N ASN A 238 -10.39 14.97 -2.08
CA ASN A 238 -10.31 14.11 -0.91
C ASN A 238 -8.88 13.59 -0.70
N PHE A 239 -8.22 13.17 -1.78
CA PHE A 239 -6.84 12.71 -1.74
C PHE A 239 -5.89 13.85 -1.31
N GLU A 240 -5.99 15.02 -1.94
CA GLU A 240 -5.18 16.20 -1.58
C GLU A 240 -5.36 16.57 -0.09
N ALA A 241 -6.60 16.59 0.41
CA ALA A 241 -6.90 16.85 1.83
C ALA A 241 -6.39 15.73 2.75
N PHE A 242 -6.50 14.47 2.34
CA PHE A 242 -5.99 13.33 3.12
C PHE A 242 -4.46 13.39 3.29
N ILE A 243 -3.74 13.77 2.24
CA ILE A 243 -2.28 13.84 2.24
C ILE A 243 -1.76 15.07 3.01
N PHE A 244 -2.40 16.22 2.84
CA PHE A 244 -1.84 17.50 3.30
C PHE A 244 -2.61 18.19 4.44
N GLY A 245 -3.79 17.70 4.82
CA GLY A 245 -4.63 18.30 5.86
C GLY A 245 -5.57 19.37 5.33
#